data_AF-A0A1S1Y542-F1
#
_entry.id   AF-A0A1S1Y542-F1
#
_cell.length_a   1.000
_cell.length_b   1.000
_cell.length_c   1.000
_cell.angle_alpha   90.00
_cell.angle_beta   90.00
_cell.angle_gamma   90.00
#
_symmetry.space_group_name_H-M   'P 1'
#
loop_
_entity.id
_entity.type
_entity.pdbx_description
1 polymer ?
#
loop_
_entity_poly.entity_id
_entity_poly.type
_entity_poly.pdbx_seq_one_letter_code
_entity_poly.pdbx_strand_id
1 'polypeptide(L)'
;MTTLNSQRINLLLGALPAQTYQRLATDLEPIQMPAGQVIYESGSELRYAYFPTTCIVSKIYVIADGASSELAIIGNEGFVGLSLVNIPRQSRGLYVVNRSKR
;
A
#
# COMPACT_ATOMS: atom_id res chain seq x y z
N MET A 1 1.09 15.29 -25.84
CA MET A 1 2.18 15.42 -24.85
C MET A 1 1.62 16.17 -23.66
N THR A 2 1.16 15.46 -22.64
CA THR A 2 0.60 16.06 -21.41
C THR A 2 1.48 15.64 -20.25
N THR A 3 2.25 16.60 -19.76
CA THR A 3 3.06 16.55 -18.56
C THR A 3 2.15 16.36 -17.35
N LEU A 4 2.02 15.12 -16.85
CA LEU A 4 1.43 14.88 -15.54
C LEU A 4 2.38 15.45 -14.48
N ASN A 5 1.89 16.48 -13.77
CA ASN A 5 2.59 17.14 -12.69
C ASN A 5 3.13 16.10 -11.69
N SER A 6 4.45 16.02 -11.63
CA SER A 6 5.31 15.03 -10.98
C SER A 6 5.38 15.16 -9.45
N GLN A 7 4.31 15.66 -8.83
CA GLN A 7 4.24 15.88 -7.39
C GLN A 7 3.04 15.10 -6.86
N ARG A 8 3.29 13.90 -6.31
CA ARG A 8 2.33 12.94 -5.69
C ARG A 8 1.77 11.83 -6.59
N ILE A 9 2.59 11.26 -7.47
CA ILE A 9 2.37 9.90 -7.97
C ILE A 9 3.23 8.95 -7.12
N ASN A 10 2.83 7.70 -7.02
CA ASN A 10 3.63 6.66 -6.41
C ASN A 10 4.99 6.55 -7.15
N LEU A 11 6.11 6.70 -6.44
CA LEU A 11 7.47 6.71 -7.00
C LEU A 11 7.81 5.37 -7.65
N LEU A 12 7.30 4.25 -7.11
CA LEU A 12 7.49 2.94 -7.71
C LEU A 12 6.82 2.86 -9.09
N LEU A 13 5.58 3.34 -9.23
CA LEU A 13 4.91 3.44 -10.53
C LEU A 13 5.65 4.40 -11.48
N GLY A 14 6.16 5.52 -10.96
CA GLY A 14 6.92 6.51 -11.73
C GLY A 14 8.29 6.02 -12.21
N ALA A 15 8.88 5.03 -11.55
CA ALA A 15 10.16 4.44 -11.91
C ALA A 15 10.05 3.35 -12.99
N LEU A 16 8.83 2.92 -13.35
CA LEU A 16 8.64 1.86 -14.34
C LEU A 16 8.96 2.35 -15.76
N PRO A 17 9.53 1.47 -16.62
CA PRO A 17 9.61 1.74 -18.04
C PRO A 17 8.21 2.03 -18.61
N ALA A 18 8.11 2.97 -19.56
CA ALA A 18 6.84 3.45 -20.07
C ALA A 18 5.90 2.33 -20.56
N GLN A 19 6.45 1.32 -21.25
CA GLN A 19 5.68 0.17 -21.73
C GLN A 19 5.13 -0.69 -20.58
N THR A 20 5.89 -0.85 -19.51
CA THR A 20 5.45 -1.59 -18.30
C THR A 20 4.36 -0.84 -17.57
N TYR A 21 4.55 0.48 -17.40
CA TYR A 21 3.52 1.33 -16.80
C TYR A 21 2.22 1.31 -17.62
N GLN A 22 2.28 1.42 -18.95
CA GLN A 22 1.09 1.41 -19.81
C GLN A 22 0.26 0.12 -19.67
N ARG A 23 0.93 -1.03 -19.54
CA ARG A 23 0.25 -2.31 -19.31
C ARG A 23 -0.47 -2.31 -17.96
N LEU A 24 0.23 -1.91 -16.89
CA LEU A 24 -0.35 -1.85 -15.55
C LEU A 24 -1.46 -0.81 -15.44
N ALA A 25 -1.31 0.34 -16.11
CA ALA A 25 -2.25 1.44 -16.07
C ALA A 25 -3.66 1.05 -16.56
N THR A 26 -3.77 -0.01 -17.36
CA THR A 26 -5.07 -0.54 -17.82
C THR A 26 -5.85 -1.21 -16.68
N ASP A 27 -5.14 -1.75 -15.69
CA ASP A 27 -5.71 -2.45 -14.53
C ASP A 27 -5.69 -1.59 -13.26
N LEU A 28 -5.12 -0.37 -13.32
CA LEU A 28 -5.05 0.54 -12.18
C LEU A 28 -6.36 1.31 -12.02
N GLU A 29 -7.00 1.15 -10.87
CA GLU A 29 -8.17 1.92 -10.47
C GLU A 29 -7.82 2.89 -9.33
N PRO A 30 -8.11 4.21 -9.48
CA PRO A 30 -7.96 5.16 -8.40
C PRO A 30 -9.07 4.96 -7.37
N ILE A 31 -8.69 4.61 -6.13
CA ILE A 31 -9.63 4.45 -5.02
C ILE A 31 -9.39 5.48 -3.92
N GLN A 32 -10.45 5.80 -3.17
CA GLN A 32 -10.34 6.58 -1.94
C GLN A 32 -9.95 5.69 -0.78
N MET A 33 -8.96 6.12 0.00
CA MET A 33 -8.47 5.42 1.19
C MET A 33 -8.60 6.33 2.42
N PRO A 34 -9.76 6.40 3.08
CA PRO A 34 -9.93 7.18 4.31
C PRO A 34 -9.00 6.72 5.43
N ALA A 35 -8.54 7.67 6.24
CA ALA A 35 -7.73 7.37 7.41
C ALA A 35 -8.50 6.50 8.40
N GLY A 36 -7.82 5.52 9.00
CA GLY A 36 -8.40 4.49 9.87
C GLY A 36 -8.98 3.29 9.12
N GLN A 37 -9.05 3.31 7.78
CA GLN A 37 -9.50 2.16 7.01
C GLN A 37 -8.52 0.99 7.16
N VAL A 38 -9.06 -0.18 7.50
CA VAL A 38 -8.33 -1.46 7.45
C VAL A 38 -8.40 -2.00 6.03
N ILE A 39 -7.27 -2.03 5.33
CA ILE A 39 -7.21 -2.51 3.93
C ILE A 39 -6.88 -3.99 3.82
N TYR A 40 -6.38 -4.57 4.91
CA TYR A 40 -6.15 -6.01 5.03
C TYR A 40 -6.17 -6.43 6.49
N GLU A 41 -6.90 -7.51 6.77
CA GLU A 41 -6.91 -8.22 8.03
C GLU A 41 -6.40 -9.64 7.83
N SER A 42 -5.52 -10.09 8.72
CA SER A 42 -4.92 -11.42 8.65
C SER A 42 -5.97 -12.53 8.68
N GLY A 43 -6.04 -13.32 7.59
CA GLY A 43 -7.06 -14.34 7.39
C GLY A 43 -7.97 -14.06 6.19
N SER A 44 -7.98 -12.81 5.72
CA SER A 44 -8.64 -12.39 4.48
C SER A 44 -7.75 -12.67 3.27
N GLU A 45 -8.34 -12.79 2.09
CA GLU A 45 -7.59 -12.88 0.83
C GLU A 45 -7.20 -11.47 0.37
N LEU A 46 -5.90 -11.18 0.28
CA LEU A 46 -5.43 -9.91 -0.29
C LEU A 46 -5.56 -10.00 -1.81
N ARG A 47 -6.57 -9.35 -2.40
CA ARG A 47 -6.87 -9.47 -3.84
C ARG A 47 -6.23 -8.40 -4.72
N TYR A 48 -5.78 -7.31 -4.11
CA TYR A 48 -5.30 -6.13 -4.83
C TYR A 48 -3.95 -5.66 -4.28
N ALA A 49 -3.13 -5.12 -5.18
CA ALA A 49 -1.97 -4.33 -4.82
C ALA A 49 -2.38 -2.85 -4.76
N TYR A 50 -2.04 -2.17 -3.66
CA TYR A 50 -2.36 -0.76 -3.45
C TYR A 50 -1.09 0.06 -3.56
N PHE A 51 -1.14 1.14 -4.34
CA PHE A 51 -0.04 2.09 -4.52
C PHE A 51 -0.44 3.41 -3.88
N PRO A 52 -0.03 3.69 -2.63
CA PRO A 52 -0.37 4.95 -1.98
C PRO A 52 0.17 6.14 -2.80
N THR A 53 -0.67 7.15 -2.99
CA THR A 53 -0.30 8.39 -3.71
C THR A 53 -0.39 9.61 -2.81
N THR A 54 -1.35 9.61 -1.86
CA THR A 54 -1.64 10.74 -0.96
C THR A 54 -1.70 10.35 0.52
N CYS A 55 -1.50 9.06 0.84
CA CYS A 55 -1.60 8.53 2.19
C CYS A 55 -0.37 7.68 2.54
N ILE A 56 -0.33 7.26 3.79
CA ILE A 56 0.63 6.28 4.30
C ILE A 56 -0.19 5.08 4.79
N VAL A 57 0.33 3.86 4.62
CA VAL A 57 -0.23 2.65 5.20
C VAL A 57 0.73 2.11 6.24
N SER A 58 0.24 1.90 7.46
CA SER A 58 1.01 1.26 8.53
C SER A 58 0.58 -0.19 8.69
N LYS A 59 1.56 -1.08 8.84
CA LYS A 59 1.32 -2.48 9.26
C LYS A 59 1.40 -2.55 10.79
N ILE A 60 0.29 -2.88 11.42
CA ILE A 60 0.13 -2.96 12.87
C ILE A 60 0.00 -4.43 13.28
N TYR A 61 0.79 -4.87 14.25
CA TYR A 61 0.62 -6.15 14.92
C TYR A 61 -0.03 -5.94 16.27
N VAL A 62 -1.00 -6.78 16.63
CA VAL A 62 -1.50 -6.89 17.99
C VAL A 62 -0.70 -7.99 18.68
N ILE A 63 0.05 -7.63 19.71
CA ILE A 63 0.77 -8.57 20.58
C ILE A 63 -0.22 -9.12 21.62
N ALA A 64 0.07 -10.27 22.22
CA ALA A 64 -0.88 -11.06 23.03
C ALA A 64 -1.48 -10.32 24.26
N ASP A 65 -0.90 -9.20 24.66
CA ASP A 65 -1.32 -8.32 25.76
C ASP A 65 -2.17 -7.11 25.31
N GLY A 66 -2.53 -7.03 24.03
CA GLY A 66 -3.27 -5.90 23.47
C GLY A 66 -2.41 -4.69 23.15
N ALA A 67 -1.10 -4.74 23.42
CA ALA A 67 -0.16 -3.77 22.87
C ALA A 67 -0.10 -3.93 21.35
N SER A 68 0.15 -2.83 20.64
CA SER A 68 0.34 -2.87 19.19
C SER A 68 1.70 -2.34 18.80
N SER A 69 2.43 -3.06 17.95
CA SER A 69 3.71 -2.61 17.42
C SER A 69 3.61 -2.34 15.92
N GLU A 70 4.05 -1.16 15.50
CA GLU A 70 4.16 -0.76 14.10
C GLU A 70 5.43 -1.36 13.50
N LEU A 71 5.31 -2.19 12.46
CA LEU A 71 6.46 -2.87 11.86
C LEU A 71 6.93 -2.21 10.56
N ALA A 72 6.02 -1.58 9.82
CA ALA A 72 6.34 -1.00 8.53
C ALA A 72 5.40 0.16 8.21
N ILE A 73 5.98 1.19 7.60
CA ILE A 73 5.31 2.37 7.07
C ILE A 73 5.52 2.35 5.56
N ILE A 74 4.44 2.41 4.80
CA ILE A 74 4.46 2.38 3.33
C ILE A 74 3.81 3.68 2.83
N GLY A 75 4.61 4.58 2.27
CA GLY A 75 4.17 5.81 1.64
C GLY A 75 4.09 5.69 0.12
N ASN A 76 4.29 6.82 -0.57
CA ASN A 76 4.25 6.85 -2.03
C ASN A 76 5.48 6.22 -2.68
N GLU A 77 6.48 5.83 -1.92
CA GLU A 77 7.67 5.11 -2.36
C GLU A 77 7.45 3.59 -2.55
N GLY A 78 6.37 3.04 -1.98
CA GLY A 78 6.14 1.60 -1.94
C GLY A 78 4.74 1.19 -2.39
N PHE A 79 4.39 -0.07 -2.13
CA PHE A 79 3.05 -0.59 -2.37
C PHE A 79 2.68 -1.60 -1.28
N VAL A 80 1.37 -1.79 -1.07
CA VAL A 80 0.82 -2.83 -0.20
C VAL A 80 0.34 -3.96 -1.09
N GLY A 81 0.74 -5.21 -0.82
CA GLY A 81 0.49 -6.31 -1.75
C GLY A 81 1.37 -7.53 -1.54
N LEU A 82 2.47 -7.39 -0.77
CA LEU A 82 3.49 -8.43 -0.62
C LEU A 82 3.01 -9.75 0.02
N SER A 83 1.80 -9.80 0.61
CA SER A 83 1.19 -11.07 1.04
C SER A 83 0.73 -11.97 -0.12
N LEU A 84 0.74 -11.46 -1.36
CA LEU A 84 0.53 -12.22 -2.60
C LEU A 84 1.76 -13.00 -3.05
N VAL A 85 2.96 -12.59 -2.62
CA VAL A 85 4.20 -13.31 -2.86
C VAL A 85 4.36 -14.30 -1.70
N ASN A 86 4.66 -15.56 -2.02
CA ASN A 86 4.74 -16.67 -1.05
C ASN A 86 5.91 -16.50 -0.06
N ILE A 87 5.81 -15.52 0.83
CA ILE A 87 6.71 -15.31 1.97
C ILE A 87 6.08 -16.07 3.15
N PRO A 88 6.83 -16.91 3.88
CA PRO A 88 6.27 -17.78 4.91
C PRO A 88 5.37 -17.03 5.89
N ARG A 89 4.13 -17.54 6.03
CA ARG A 89 3.05 -16.99 6.84
C ARG A 89 3.41 -17.10 8.32
N GLN A 90 4.12 -16.12 8.88
CA GLN A 90 4.47 -16.16 10.30
C GLN A 90 3.89 -15.00 11.14
N SER A 91 3.06 -14.12 10.59
CA SER A 91 2.64 -12.95 11.38
C SER A 91 1.22 -12.46 11.06
N ARG A 92 0.31 -12.58 12.04
CA ARG A 92 -1.05 -12.00 12.03
C ARG A 92 -0.98 -10.51 12.30
N GLY A 93 -1.29 -9.66 11.31
CA GLY A 93 -1.30 -8.20 11.46
C GLY A 93 -2.35 -7.52 10.58
N LEU A 94 -2.66 -6.27 10.90
CA LEU A 94 -3.59 -5.39 10.19
C LEU A 94 -2.82 -4.35 9.37
N TYR A 95 -3.37 -3.94 8.23
CA TYR A 95 -2.86 -2.79 7.47
C TYR A 95 -3.87 -1.66 7.58
N VAL A 96 -3.45 -0.53 8.16
CA VAL A 96 -4.31 0.62 8.45
C VAL A 96 -3.82 1.84 7.69
N VAL A 97 -4.75 2.54 7.05
CA VAL A 97 -4.46 3.79 6.33
C VAL A 97 -4.30 4.93 7.33
N ASN A 98 -3.19 5.62 7.25
CA ASN A 98 -2.87 6.80 8.03
C ASN A 98 -2.75 8.04 7.13
N ARG A 99 -2.89 9.22 7.74
CA ARG A 99 -2.62 10.47 7.04
C ARG A 99 -1.11 10.62 6.89
N SER A 100 -0.66 11.03 5.70
CA SER A 100 0.73 11.44 5.51
C SER A 100 1.03 12.65 6.42
N LYS A 101 2.02 12.51 7.30
CA LYS A 101 2.56 13.64 8.06
C LYS A 101 3.29 14.53 7.06
N ARG A 102 2.72 15.70 6.76
CA ARG A 102 3.49 16.82 6.24
C ARG A 102 4.24 17.48 7.37
#